data_AF-A0A5M9HVF7-F1
#
_entry.id   AF-A0A5M9HVF7-F1
#
_cell.length_a   1.000
_cell.length_b   1.000
_cell.length_c   1.000
_cell.angle_alpha   90.00
_cell.angle_beta   90.00
_cell.angle_gamma   90.00
#
_symmetry.space_group_name_H-M   'P 1'
#
loop_
_entity.id
_entity.type
_entity.pdbx_description
1 polymer ?
#
loop_
_entity_poly.entity_id
_entity_poly.type
_entity_poly.pdbx_seq_one_letter_code
_entity_poly.pdbx_strand_id
1 'polypeptide(L)' 'MDEYSRILIEQYCMDHSSAKSRRLQKLVEKSYDITAQYTDADGIFIEKMIDQEQDSGLKKAFQDLNDFMFGW' A
#
# COMPACT_ATOMS: atom_id res chain seq x y z
N MET A 1 -4.48 8.82 -3.54
CA MET A 1 -3.06 8.42 -3.48
C MET A 1 -2.29 9.22 -4.51
N ASP A 2 -1.15 9.79 -4.10
CA ASP A 2 -0.21 10.46 -5.00
C ASP A 2 0.53 9.45 -5.89
N GLU A 3 0.86 9.84 -7.12
CA GLU A 3 1.58 9.00 -8.08
C GLU A 3 2.98 8.65 -7.56
N TYR A 4 3.63 9.58 -6.87
CA TYR A 4 4.94 9.33 -6.23
C TYR A 4 4.87 8.21 -5.19
N SER A 5 3.84 8.24 -4.33
CA SER A 5 3.60 7.19 -3.33
C SER A 5 3.39 5.83 -3.98
N ARG A 6 2.67 5.78 -5.11
CA ARG A 6 2.50 4.53 -5.87
C ARG A 6 3.84 3.97 -6.34
N ILE A 7 4.68 4.80 -6.97
CA ILE A 7 5.99 4.41 -7.49
C ILE A 7 6.89 3.85 -6.37
N LEU A 8 6.88 4.49 -5.19
CA LEU A 8 7.65 4.02 -4.04
C LEU A 8 7.22 2.62 -3.58
N ILE A 9 5.92 2.34 -3.56
CA ILE A 9 5.41 1.03 -3.14
C ILE A 9 5.72 -0.02 -4.19
N GLU A 10 5.60 0.31 -5.48
CA GLU A 10 5.95 -0.59 -6.58
C GLU A 10 7.44 -0.95 -6.55
N GLN A 11 8.32 0.02 -6.34
CA GLN A 11 9.75 -0.21 -6.18
C GLN A 11 10.03 -1.12 -4.98
N TYR A 12 9.42 -0.85 -3.82
CA TYR A 12 9.52 -1.74 -2.66
C TYR A 12 9.09 -3.17 -2.99
N CYS A 13 7.99 -3.34 -3.75
CA CYS A 13 7.52 -4.66 -4.16
C CYS A 13 8.47 -5.37 -5.12
N MET A 14 9.15 -4.64 -6.00
CA MET A 14 10.16 -5.18 -6.92
C MET A 14 11.41 -5.65 -6.18
N ASP A 15 11.84 -4.90 -5.15
CA ASP A 15 13.05 -5.20 -4.38
C ASP A 15 12.84 -6.34 -3.35
N HIS A 16 11.59 -6.70 -3.06
CA HIS A 16 11.24 -7.70 -2.04
C HIS A 16 10.41 -8.85 -2.60
N SER A 17 10.87 -10.09 -2.42
CA SER A 17 10.17 -11.31 -2.84
C SER A 17 9.34 -11.99 -1.74
N SER A 18 8.99 -11.25 -0.69
CA SER A 18 8.25 -11.74 0.47
C SER A 18 6.75 -11.95 0.21
N ALA A 19 6.07 -12.72 1.08
CA ALA A 19 4.60 -12.81 1.04
C ALA A 19 3.93 -11.45 1.33
N LYS A 20 4.57 -10.61 2.17
CA LYS A 20 4.13 -9.25 2.52
C LYS A 20 4.13 -8.36 1.28
N SER A 21 5.25 -8.30 0.54
CA SER A 21 5.35 -7.51 -0.69
C SER A 21 4.39 -7.98 -1.78
N ARG A 22 4.21 -9.30 -1.96
CA ARG A 22 3.18 -9.81 -2.89
C ARG A 22 1.76 -9.38 -2.52
N ARG A 23 1.44 -9.34 -1.22
CA ARG A 23 0.12 -8.88 -0.77
C ARG A 23 -0.05 -7.38 -0.98
N LEU A 24 0.98 -6.60 -0.67
CA LEU A 24 1.01 -5.16 -0.89
C LEU A 24 0.88 -4.80 -2.37
N GLN A 25 1.58 -5.53 -3.25
CA GLN A 25 1.49 -5.35 -4.70
C GLN A 25 0.05 -5.49 -5.20
N LYS A 26 -0.71 -6.49 -4.71
CA LYS A 26 -2.13 -6.65 -5.05
C LYS A 26 -2.99 -5.46 -4.62
N LEU A 27 -2.65 -4.80 -3.50
CA LEU A 27 -3.37 -3.59 -3.07
C LEU A 27 -3.05 -2.42 -3.98
N VAL A 28 -1.79 -2.25 -4.38
CA VAL A 28 -1.41 -1.21 -5.34
C VAL A 28 -2.01 -1.45 -6.71
N GLU A 29 -2.05 -2.70 -7.18
CA GLU A 29 -2.70 -3.07 -8.45
C GLU A 29 -4.18 -2.70 -8.44
N LYS A 30 -4.89 -2.96 -7.33
CA LYS A 30 -6.29 -2.51 -7.16
C LYS A 30 -6.42 -0.99 -7.20
N SER A 31 -5.39 -0.22 -6.83
CA SER A 31 -5.45 1.24 -6.87
C SER A 31 -5.54 1.83 -8.28
N TYR A 32 -5.31 1.03 -9.31
CA TYR A 32 -5.51 1.40 -10.72
C TYR A 32 -6.95 1.22 -11.19
N ASP A 33 -7.77 0.46 -10.45
CA ASP A 33 -9.17 0.21 -10.78
C ASP A 33 -10.08 0.95 -9.79
N ILE A 34 -10.76 1.98 -10.27
CA ILE A 34 -11.67 2.80 -9.47
C ILE A 34 -12.88 2.01 -8.93
N THR A 35 -13.19 0.85 -9.51
CA THR A 35 -14.28 -0.02 -9.08
C THR A 35 -13.84 -1.08 -8.08
N ALA A 36 -12.53 -1.21 -7.84
CA ALA A 36 -12.00 -2.22 -6.94
C ALA A 36 -12.43 -1.94 -5.50
N GLN A 37 -12.87 -3.01 -4.82
CA GLN A 37 -13.22 -2.96 -3.41
C GLN A 37 -12.07 -3.48 -2.55
N TYR A 38 -11.86 -2.78 -1.43
CA TYR A 38 -10.96 -3.19 -0.36
C TYR A 38 -11.75 -3.82 0.77
N THR A 39 -11.11 -4.78 1.44
CA THR A 39 -11.70 -5.46 2.59
C THR A 39 -11.14 -4.91 3.89
N ASP A 40 -11.84 -5.10 5.00
CA ASP A 40 -11.32 -4.77 6.34
C ASP A 40 -9.97 -5.45 6.62
N ALA A 41 -9.79 -6.67 6.10
CA ALA A 41 -8.53 -7.41 6.23
C ALA A 41 -7.37 -6.74 5.46
N ASP A 42 -7.66 -6.00 4.39
CA ASP A 42 -6.67 -5.21 3.65
C ASP A 42 -6.29 -3.96 4.44
N GLY A 43 -7.26 -3.32 5.10
CA GLY A 43 -7.03 -2.19 6.01
C GLY A 43 -6.14 -2.57 7.19
N ILE A 44 -6.51 -3.62 7.93
CA ILE A 44 -5.70 -4.14 9.05
C ILE A 44 -4.28 -4.50 8.60
N PHE A 45 -4.12 -4.97 7.36
CA PHE A 45 -2.80 -5.30 6.83
C PHE A 45 -1.96 -4.04 6.57
N ILE A 46 -2.51 -3.02 5.89
CA ILE A 46 -1.75 -1.81 5.57
C ILE A 46 -1.46 -0.97 6.82
N GLU A 47 -2.38 -0.90 7.79
CA GLU A 47 -2.15 -0.26 9.10
C GLU A 47 -0.95 -0.89 9.83
N LYS A 48 -0.89 -2.22 9.90
CA LYS A 48 0.26 -2.93 10.46
C LYS A 48 1.56 -2.65 9.72
N MET A 49 1.50 -2.46 8.40
CA MET A 49 2.67 -2.08 7.62
C MET A 49 3.16 -0.67 7.98
N ILE A 50 2.24 0.30 8.10
CA ILE A 50 2.54 1.68 8.51
C ILE A 50 3.18 1.72 9.90
N ASP A 51 2.66 0.93 10.85
CA ASP A 51 3.17 0.89 12.22
C ASP A 51 4.60 0.34 12.31
N GLN A 52 4.93 -0.65 11.48
CA GLN A 52 6.23 -1.31 11.47
C GLN A 52 7.28 -0.59 10.62
N GLU A 53 6.85 0.22 9.65
CA GLU A 53 7.76 0.89 8.73
C GLU A 53 8.55 2.01 9.43
N GLN A 54 9.86 1.99 9.18
CA GLN A 54 10.82 2.96 9.73
C GLN A 54 11.23 4.00 8.68
N ASP A 55 11.22 3.63 7.40
CA ASP A 55 11.49 4.58 6.32
C ASP A 55 10.32 5.56 6.19
N SER A 56 10.60 6.86 6.37
CA SER A 56 9.56 7.88 6.39
C SER A 56 8.86 8.06 5.04
N GLY A 57 9.57 7.82 3.93
CA GLY A 57 9.02 7.88 2.58
C GLY A 57 8.02 6.74 2.32
N LEU A 58 8.43 5.50 2.59
CA LEU A 58 7.57 4.33 2.47
C LEU A 58 6.39 4.38 3.44
N LYS A 59 6.63 4.83 4.67
CA LYS A 59 5.56 5.00 5.66
C LYS A 59 4.49 5.97 5.15
N LYS A 60 4.91 7.11 4.60
CA LYS A 60 3.97 8.07 3.99
C LYS A 60 3.26 7.46 2.78
N ALA A 61 3.97 6.71 1.94
CA ALA A 61 3.36 6.05 0.80
C ALA A 61 2.29 5.03 1.23
N PHE A 62 2.53 4.24 2.28
CA PHE A 62 1.54 3.31 2.83
C PHE A 62 0.34 4.03 3.44
N GLN A 63 0.54 5.18 4.10
CA GLN A 63 -0.56 6.03 4.56
C GLN A 63 -1.42 6.53 3.40
N ASP A 64 -0.79 7.03 2.33
CA ASP A 64 -1.53 7.53 1.16
C ASP A 64 -2.32 6.42 0.43
N LEU A 65 -1.80 5.18 0.47
CA LEU A 65 -2.54 4.02 -0.02
C LEU A 65 -3.73 3.70 0.89
N ASN A 66 -3.54 3.71 2.22
CA ASN A 66 -4.62 3.48 3.18
C ASN A 66 -5.74 4.52 3.06
N ASP A 67 -5.38 5.81 3.00
CA ASP A 67 -6.30 6.93 2.81
C ASP A 67 -7.08 6.78 1.49
N PHE A 68 -6.40 6.35 0.42
CA PHE A 68 -7.06 6.06 -0.86
C PHE A 68 -8.03 4.88 -0.79
N MET A 69 -7.67 3.82 -0.05
CA MET A 69 -8.50 2.62 0.07
C MET A 69 -9.83 2.89 0.79
N PHE A 70 -9.81 3.77 1.80
CA PHE A 70 -10.95 3.97 2.70
C PHE A 70 -11.53 5.40 2.71
N GLY A 71 -10.98 6.32 1.91
CA GLY A 71 -11.56 7.63 1.65
C GLY A 71 -11.40 8.66 2.77
N TRP A 72 -10.31 8.61 3.53
CA TRP A 72 -9.98 9.55 4.60
C TRP A 72 -9.00 10.63 4.14
#